data_AF-A0A9N8RZ15-F1
#
_entry.id   AF-A0A9N8RZ15-F1
#
_cell.length_a   1.000
_cell.length_b   1.000
_cell.length_c   1.000
_cell.angle_alpha   90.00
_cell.angle_beta   90.00
_cell.angle_gamma   90.00
#
_symmetry.space_group_name_H-M   'P 1'
#
loop_
_entity.id
_entity.type
_entity.pdbx_description
1 polymer ?
#
loop_
_entity_poly.entity_id
_entity_poly.type
_entity_poly.pdbx_seq_one_letter_code
_entity_poly.pdbx_strand_id
1 'polypeptide(L)'
;MTRRSTSPFQYKHPSTYAEIVVAAKRAHAKRIAELNAASKMITAIEPDLAALAAQGIYYSIGDYSMYLVDWSTSTDSTAKKALRISHSLWGEYADRMVSAFLARGWVVDEAKPDGRMSKVLLRRPKTRIRISLECSEEFAKQLCRVPASEAR
;
A
#
# COMPACT_ATOMS: atom_id res chain seq x y z
N MET A 1 -0.41 41.07 -0.62
CA MET A 1 0.04 39.68 -0.39
C MET A 1 -0.44 39.23 0.98
N THR A 2 -1.56 38.51 1.06
CA THR A 2 -2.15 38.06 2.34
C THR A 2 -1.55 36.71 2.73
N ARG A 3 -0.72 36.70 3.79
CA ARG A 3 -0.17 35.46 4.38
C ARG A 3 -1.33 34.61 4.92
N ARG A 4 -1.53 33.40 4.38
CA ARG A 4 -2.41 32.39 4.98
C ARG A 4 -1.86 32.02 6.35
N SER A 5 -2.64 32.29 7.40
CA SER A 5 -2.42 31.80 8.76
C SER A 5 -2.48 30.27 8.75
N THR A 6 -1.33 29.62 8.93
CA THR A 6 -1.22 28.21 9.29
C THR A 6 -1.42 28.09 10.80
N SER A 7 -2.67 28.18 11.26
CA SER A 7 -2.98 27.81 12.64
C SER A 7 -2.74 26.31 12.81
N PRO A 8 -1.93 25.88 13.80
CA PRO A 8 -1.72 24.46 14.06
C PRO A 8 -3.04 23.84 14.47
N PHE A 9 -3.41 22.73 13.83
CA PHE A 9 -4.58 21.95 14.22
C PHE A 9 -4.38 21.42 15.64
N GLN A 10 -4.97 22.07 16.64
CA GLN A 10 -4.93 21.60 18.01
C GLN A 10 -5.98 20.50 18.18
N TYR A 11 -5.53 19.26 18.32
CA TYR A 11 -6.41 18.12 18.54
C TYR A 11 -7.16 18.31 19.88
N LYS A 12 -8.49 18.44 19.81
CA LYS A 12 -9.37 18.43 20.99
C LYS A 12 -9.86 17.00 21.21
N HIS A 13 -9.54 16.43 22.36
CA HIS A 13 -10.07 15.14 22.77
C HIS A 13 -11.59 15.24 23.00
N PRO A 14 -12.42 14.35 22.42
CA PRO A 14 -13.86 14.32 22.69
C PRO A 14 -14.10 13.95 24.16
N SER A 15 -14.76 14.81 24.95
CA SER A 15 -14.99 14.54 26.39
C SER A 15 -16.47 14.40 26.75
N THR A 16 -17.37 14.71 25.82
CA THR A 16 -18.81 14.51 26.00
C THR A 16 -19.34 13.39 25.10
N TYR A 17 -20.45 12.77 25.49
CA TYR A 17 -21.10 11.74 24.68
C TYR A 17 -21.39 12.22 23.25
N ALA A 18 -21.89 13.45 23.10
CA ALA A 18 -22.17 14.03 21.78
C ALA A 18 -20.90 14.19 20.93
N GLU A 19 -19.79 14.66 21.52
CA GLU A 19 -18.51 14.78 20.82
C GLU A 19 -17.94 13.41 20.44
N ILE A 20 -18.08 12.40 21.32
CA ILE A 20 -17.65 11.02 21.04
C ILE A 20 -18.44 10.44 19.86
N VAL A 21 -19.77 10.63 19.83
CA VAL A 21 -20.62 10.17 18.71
C VAL A 21 -20.21 10.86 17.41
N VAL A 22 -19.93 12.17 17.42
CA VAL A 22 -19.45 12.89 16.22
C VAL A 22 -18.10 12.37 15.76
N ALA A 23 -17.17 12.12 16.68
CA ALA A 23 -15.86 11.55 16.35
C ALA A 23 -16.00 10.16 15.72
N ALA A 24 -16.86 9.30 16.27
CA ALA A 24 -17.15 7.97 15.73
C ALA A 24 -17.76 8.04 14.32
N LYS A 25 -18.73 8.94 14.09
CA LYS A 25 -19.32 9.16 12.76
C LYS A 25 -18.27 9.62 11.73
N ARG A 26 -17.37 10.52 12.13
CA ARG A 26 -16.25 10.97 11.26
C ARG A 26 -15.29 9.83 10.94
N ALA A 27 -14.92 9.01 11.92
CA ALA A 27 -14.06 7.85 11.72
C ALA A 27 -14.70 6.83 10.77
N HIS A 28 -16.00 6.56 10.94
CA HIS A 28 -16.76 5.67 10.07
C HIS A 28 -16.83 6.19 8.62
N ALA A 29 -17.14 7.48 8.43
CA ALA A 29 -17.16 8.10 7.10
C ALA A 29 -15.78 8.04 6.42
N LYS A 30 -14.70 8.30 7.18
CA LYS A 30 -13.32 8.15 6.69
C LYS A 30 -13.04 6.71 6.25
N ARG A 31 -13.44 5.71 7.06
CA ARG A 31 -13.25 4.30 6.73
C ARG A 31 -13.99 3.90 5.45
N ILE A 32 -15.22 4.34 5.26
CA ILE A 32 -15.97 4.10 4.01
C ILE A 32 -15.24 4.71 2.81
N ALA A 33 -14.73 5.94 2.93
CA ALA A 33 -13.98 6.58 1.86
C ALA A 33 -12.70 5.81 1.50
N GLU A 34 -11.98 5.29 2.50
CA GLU A 34 -10.81 4.43 2.29
C GLU A 34 -11.17 3.12 1.59
N LEU A 35 -12.26 2.46 2.01
CA LEU A 35 -12.74 1.21 1.37
C LEU A 35 -13.13 1.45 -0.09
N ASN A 36 -13.86 2.54 -0.37
CA ASN A 36 -14.22 2.91 -1.75
C ASN A 36 -12.98 3.21 -2.61
N ALA A 37 -11.96 3.84 -2.04
CA ALA A 37 -10.71 4.10 -2.75
C ALA A 37 -9.90 2.81 -2.98
N ALA A 38 -9.85 1.91 -2.00
CA ALA A 38 -9.20 0.60 -2.12
C ALA A 38 -9.90 -0.28 -3.17
N SER A 39 -11.24 -0.33 -3.15
CA SER A 39 -12.05 -1.11 -4.11
C SER A 39 -11.71 -0.77 -5.56
N LYS A 40 -11.59 0.53 -5.90
CA LYS A 40 -11.17 0.94 -7.26
C LYS A 40 -9.81 0.39 -7.66
N MET A 41 -8.84 0.37 -6.73
CA MET A 41 -7.52 -0.20 -7.01
C MET A 41 -7.58 -1.72 -7.15
N ILE A 42 -8.35 -2.41 -6.30
CA ILE A 42 -8.54 -3.86 -6.34
C ILE A 42 -9.13 -4.28 -7.68
N THR A 43 -10.22 -3.64 -8.12
CA THR A 43 -10.81 -3.91 -9.44
C THR A 43 -9.83 -3.66 -10.58
N ALA A 44 -8.99 -2.62 -10.48
CA ALA A 44 -8.00 -2.33 -11.51
C ALA A 44 -6.89 -3.40 -11.63
N ILE A 45 -6.59 -4.13 -10.55
CA ILE A 45 -5.57 -5.19 -10.51
C ILE A 45 -6.18 -6.61 -10.52
N GLU A 46 -7.50 -6.73 -10.61
CA GLU A 46 -8.23 -8.01 -10.60
C GLU A 46 -7.67 -9.03 -11.60
N PRO A 47 -7.32 -8.68 -12.86
CA PRO A 47 -6.71 -9.63 -13.79
C PRO A 47 -5.36 -10.18 -13.32
N ASP A 48 -4.60 -9.36 -12.59
CA ASP A 48 -3.32 -9.79 -12.02
C ASP A 48 -3.55 -10.71 -10.82
N LEU A 49 -4.52 -10.40 -9.95
CA LEU A 49 -4.91 -11.25 -8.82
C LEU A 49 -5.44 -12.62 -9.28
N ALA A 50 -6.28 -12.65 -10.32
CA ALA A 50 -6.79 -13.89 -10.90
C ALA A 50 -5.65 -14.74 -11.48
N ALA A 51 -4.65 -14.11 -12.11
CA ALA A 51 -3.49 -14.82 -12.64
C ALA A 51 -2.60 -15.39 -11.52
N LEU A 52 -2.44 -14.69 -10.40
CA LEU A 52 -1.73 -15.21 -9.22
C LEU A 52 -2.43 -16.46 -8.67
N ALA A 53 -3.75 -16.40 -8.51
CA ALA A 53 -4.54 -17.53 -8.02
C ALA A 53 -4.44 -18.74 -8.97
N ALA A 54 -4.43 -18.52 -10.29
CA ALA A 54 -4.23 -19.57 -11.29
C ALA A 54 -2.84 -20.23 -11.19
N GLN A 55 -1.84 -19.53 -10.65
CA GLN A 55 -0.50 -20.06 -10.37
C GLN A 55 -0.37 -20.68 -8.98
N GLY A 56 -1.46 -20.78 -8.22
CA GLY A 56 -1.46 -21.28 -6.84
C GLY A 56 -0.88 -20.29 -5.82
N ILE A 57 -0.74 -19.02 -6.18
CA ILE A 57 -0.27 -17.96 -5.29
C ILE A 57 -1.49 -17.25 -4.71
N TYR A 58 -1.80 -17.59 -3.46
CA TYR A 58 -2.96 -17.06 -2.76
C TYR A 58 -2.60 -15.88 -1.86
N TYR A 59 -3.54 -14.94 -1.77
CA TYR A 59 -3.47 -13.74 -0.94
C TYR A 59 -4.59 -13.75 0.10
N SER A 60 -4.41 -12.97 1.16
CA SER A 60 -5.41 -12.88 2.22
C SER A 60 -6.63 -12.08 1.74
N ILE A 61 -7.83 -12.58 2.05
CA ILE A 61 -9.13 -11.97 1.73
C ILE A 61 -9.92 -11.53 2.99
N GLY A 62 -9.30 -11.67 4.17
CA GLY A 62 -9.94 -11.33 5.44
C GLY A 62 -9.98 -9.83 5.73
N ASP A 63 -10.48 -9.48 6.91
CA ASP A 63 -10.47 -8.09 7.36
C ASP A 63 -9.04 -7.55 7.38
N TYR A 64 -8.87 -6.31 6.90
CA TYR A 64 -7.57 -5.63 6.81
C TYR A 64 -6.52 -6.33 5.92
N SER A 65 -6.90 -7.24 5.04
CA SER A 65 -5.95 -7.89 4.13
C SER A 65 -5.55 -7.02 2.93
N MET A 66 -6.47 -6.16 2.47
CA MET A 66 -6.28 -5.25 1.35
C MET A 66 -6.74 -3.85 1.73
N TYR A 67 -5.80 -2.92 1.86
CA TYR A 67 -6.09 -1.54 2.25
C TYR A 67 -5.06 -0.57 1.70
N LEU A 68 -5.43 0.70 1.61
CA LEU A 68 -4.51 1.74 1.16
C LEU A 68 -3.55 2.12 2.28
N VAL A 69 -2.26 2.10 1.96
CA VAL A 69 -1.19 2.63 2.80
C VAL A 69 -0.61 3.88 2.16
N ASP A 70 -0.26 4.84 2.99
CA ASP A 70 0.59 5.96 2.58
C ASP A 70 2.04 5.50 2.62
N TRP A 71 2.72 5.68 1.50
CA TRP A 71 4.12 5.33 1.31
C TRP A 71 5.03 6.57 1.23
N SER A 72 4.45 7.78 1.34
CA SER A 72 5.26 9.00 1.37
C SER A 72 6.26 8.97 2.53
N THR A 73 7.51 9.31 2.21
CA THR A 73 8.52 9.65 3.21
C THR A 73 8.42 11.15 3.53
N SER A 74 8.98 11.60 4.66
CA SER A 74 8.94 13.02 5.07
C SER A 74 9.56 13.98 4.05
N THR A 75 10.34 13.47 3.10
CA THR A 75 11.00 14.20 2.01
C THR A 75 10.22 14.19 0.69
N ASP A 76 9.21 13.34 0.53
CA ASP A 76 8.42 13.26 -0.70
C ASP A 76 7.37 14.39 -0.75
N SER A 77 7.44 15.24 -1.78
CA SER A 77 6.47 16.31 -2.01
C SER A 77 5.09 15.82 -2.49
N THR A 78 4.99 14.54 -2.89
CA THR A 78 3.78 13.96 -3.48
C THR A 78 3.38 12.70 -2.72
N ALA A 79 2.14 12.66 -2.23
CA ALA A 79 1.59 11.52 -1.52
C ALA A 79 1.56 10.26 -2.42
N LYS A 80 2.32 9.22 -2.03
CA LYS A 80 2.34 7.92 -2.72
C LYS A 80 1.39 6.98 -2.00
N LYS A 81 0.18 6.80 -2.54
CA LYS A 81 -0.74 5.76 -2.05
C LYS A 81 -0.45 4.43 -2.74
N ALA A 82 -0.43 3.36 -1.95
CA ALA A 82 -0.27 2.00 -2.45
C ALA A 82 -1.35 1.10 -1.86
N LEU A 83 -1.83 0.13 -2.62
CA LEU A 83 -2.68 -0.93 -2.10
C LEU A 83 -1.79 -1.98 -1.43
N ARG A 84 -1.85 -2.08 -0.11
CA ARG A 84 -1.19 -3.17 0.60
C ARG A 84 -1.98 -4.46 0.38
N ILE A 85 -1.27 -5.54 0.05
CA ILE A 85 -1.85 -6.87 -0.11
C ILE A 85 -1.09 -7.81 0.80
N SER A 86 -1.78 -8.34 1.81
CA SER A 86 -1.21 -9.33 2.71
C SER A 86 -1.17 -10.70 2.04
N HIS A 87 -0.03 -11.40 2.17
CA HIS A 87 0.08 -12.80 1.80
C HIS A 87 -0.65 -13.68 2.84
N SER A 88 -0.96 -14.93 2.47
CA SER A 88 -1.51 -15.91 3.42
C SER A 88 -0.47 -16.28 4.51
N LEU A 89 -0.92 -16.91 5.61
CA LEU A 89 -0.24 -17.12 6.92
C LEU A 89 1.23 -17.59 6.95
N TRP A 90 1.88 -17.86 5.81
CA TRP A 90 3.28 -18.31 5.75
C TRP A 90 4.14 -17.31 4.96
N GLY A 91 5.17 -16.77 5.61
CA GLY A 91 6.08 -15.76 5.04
C GLY A 91 6.82 -16.20 3.77
N GLU A 92 6.95 -17.50 3.52
CA GLU A 92 7.58 -18.05 2.30
C GLU A 92 6.78 -17.73 1.02
N TYR A 93 5.49 -17.41 1.14
CA TYR A 93 4.66 -17.00 0.00
C TYR A 93 4.81 -15.51 -0.34
N ALA A 94 5.41 -14.72 0.55
CA ALA A 94 5.59 -13.27 0.36
C ALA A 94 6.50 -12.99 -0.85
N ASP A 95 7.67 -13.61 -0.89
CA ASP A 95 8.64 -13.45 -1.99
C ASP A 95 8.10 -14.00 -3.32
N ARG A 96 7.34 -15.10 -3.27
CA ARG A 96 6.65 -15.66 -4.44
C ARG A 96 5.66 -14.68 -5.03
N MET A 97 4.89 -14.00 -4.18
CA MET A 97 3.93 -12.99 -4.62
C MET A 97 4.62 -11.82 -5.31
N VAL A 98 5.69 -11.29 -4.71
CA VAL A 98 6.47 -10.21 -5.34
C VAL A 98 7.06 -10.66 -6.68
N SER A 99 7.68 -11.82 -6.71
CA SER A 99 8.29 -12.39 -7.92
C SER A 99 7.27 -12.59 -9.04
N ALA A 100 6.06 -13.05 -8.72
CA ALA A 100 5.01 -13.25 -9.69
C ALA A 100 4.48 -11.93 -10.28
N PHE A 101 4.37 -10.86 -9.48
CA PHE A 101 4.07 -9.54 -10.02
C PHE A 101 5.18 -9.02 -10.93
N LEU A 102 6.45 -9.18 -10.53
CA LEU A 102 7.60 -8.79 -11.36
C LEU A 102 7.64 -9.55 -12.70
N ALA A 103 7.37 -10.86 -12.68
CA ALA A 103 7.28 -11.68 -13.89
C ALA A 103 6.15 -11.22 -14.85
N ARG A 104 5.12 -10.55 -14.32
CA ARG A 104 4.04 -9.93 -15.10
C ARG A 104 4.36 -8.51 -15.56
N GLY A 105 5.59 -8.06 -15.36
CA GLY A 105 6.09 -6.76 -15.80
C GLY A 105 5.84 -5.63 -14.82
N TRP A 106 5.43 -5.88 -13.58
CA TRP A 106 5.43 -4.83 -12.56
C TRP A 106 6.85 -4.36 -12.29
N VAL A 107 7.00 -3.07 -12.00
CA VAL A 107 8.31 -2.44 -11.79
C VAL A 107 8.48 -2.11 -10.32
N VAL A 108 9.67 -2.33 -9.78
CA VAL A 108 10.03 -1.90 -8.42
C VAL A 108 10.13 -0.37 -8.41
N ASP A 109 9.29 0.28 -7.61
CA ASP A 109 9.35 1.74 -7.38
C ASP A 109 10.27 2.04 -6.19
N GLU A 110 10.17 1.25 -5.12
CA GLU A 110 10.96 1.40 -3.89
C GLU A 110 10.98 0.09 -3.09
N ALA A 111 12.03 -0.18 -2.33
CA ALA A 111 12.10 -1.30 -1.38
C ALA A 111 12.62 -0.80 -0.03
N LYS A 112 12.01 -1.27 1.06
CA LYS A 112 12.35 -0.91 2.46
C LYS A 112 12.73 -2.19 3.20
N PRO A 113 14.02 -2.55 3.26
CA PRO A 113 14.49 -3.65 4.11
C PRO A 113 14.42 -3.21 5.57
N ASP A 114 13.57 -3.87 6.36
CA ASP A 114 13.28 -3.55 7.77
C ASP A 114 13.09 -4.84 8.57
N GLY A 115 14.01 -5.80 8.39
CA GLY A 115 13.95 -7.10 9.05
C GLY A 115 12.68 -7.88 8.71
N ARG A 116 11.92 -8.23 9.75
CA ARG A 116 10.66 -9.00 9.64
C ARG A 116 9.53 -8.25 8.95
N MET A 117 9.62 -6.93 8.83
CA MET A 117 8.58 -6.07 8.22
C MET A 117 9.04 -5.50 6.88
N SER A 118 10.01 -6.17 6.23
CA SER A 118 10.53 -5.78 4.94
C SER A 118 9.43 -5.76 3.89
N LYS A 119 9.44 -4.72 3.07
CA LYS A 119 8.32 -4.42 2.18
C LYS A 119 8.79 -3.72 0.93
N VAL A 120 8.13 -4.05 -0.17
CA VAL A 120 8.42 -3.53 -1.50
C VAL A 120 7.21 -2.82 -2.06
N LEU A 121 7.47 -1.72 -2.75
CA LEU A 121 6.51 -0.96 -3.50
C LEU A 121 6.67 -1.31 -4.98
N LEU A 122 5.66 -1.96 -5.56
CA LEU A 122 5.60 -2.24 -6.98
C LEU A 122 4.64 -1.28 -7.65
N ARG A 123 4.98 -0.87 -8.87
CA ARG A 123 4.15 -0.02 -9.72
C ARG A 123 3.81 -0.74 -11.01
N ARG A 124 2.55 -0.69 -11.41
CA ARG A 124 2.12 -1.23 -12.70
C ARG A 124 2.62 -0.33 -13.84
N PRO A 125 3.22 -0.88 -14.91
CA PRO A 125 3.75 -0.10 -16.02
C PRO A 125 2.72 0.88 -16.59
N LYS A 126 3.18 2.06 -16.99
CA LYS A 126 2.35 3.11 -17.63
C LYS A 126 1.16 3.59 -16.80
N THR A 127 1.06 3.21 -15.53
CA THR A 127 0.01 3.66 -14.60
C THR A 127 0.62 4.21 -13.31
N ARG A 128 -0.23 4.87 -12.51
CA ARG A 128 0.10 5.32 -11.14
C ARG A 128 -0.31 4.29 -10.08
N ILE A 129 -0.83 3.12 -10.48
CA ILE A 129 -1.27 2.08 -9.57
C ILE A 129 -0.04 1.47 -8.91
N ARG A 130 -0.06 1.44 -7.58
CA ARG A 130 1.01 0.88 -6.77
C ARG A 130 0.45 -0.14 -5.80
N ILE A 131 1.23 -1.18 -5.55
CA ILE A 131 0.94 -2.19 -4.54
C ILE A 131 2.11 -2.28 -3.57
N SER A 132 1.80 -2.45 -2.29
CA SER A 132 2.78 -2.74 -1.24
C SER A 132 2.67 -4.20 -0.85
N LEU A 133 3.79 -4.90 -0.93
CA LEU A 133 3.89 -6.31 -0.60
C LEU A 133 4.94 -6.51 0.47
N GLU A 134 4.71 -7.45 1.37
CA GLU A 134 5.74 -7.91 2.29
C GLU A 134 6.65 -8.89 1.56
N CYS A 135 7.91 -8.93 1.98
CA CYS A 135 8.92 -9.84 1.47
C CYS A 135 9.97 -10.09 2.55
N SER A 136 10.82 -11.08 2.34
CA SER A 136 11.99 -11.28 3.17
C SER A 136 12.95 -10.10 3.04
N GLU A 137 13.72 -9.84 4.11
CA GLU A 137 14.70 -8.77 4.12
C GLU A 137 15.76 -8.94 3.02
N GLU A 138 16.21 -10.18 2.78
CA GLU A 138 17.19 -10.48 1.75
C GLU A 138 16.64 -10.22 0.35
N PHE A 139 15.37 -10.54 0.11
CA PHE A 139 14.72 -10.23 -1.15
C PHE A 139 14.56 -8.71 -1.34
N ALA A 140 14.16 -7.98 -0.30
CA ALA A 140 14.09 -6.51 -0.35
C ALA A 140 15.46 -5.88 -0.64
N LYS A 141 16.54 -6.36 -0.01
CA LYS A 141 17.92 -5.91 -0.26
C LYS A 141 18.36 -6.15 -1.71
N GLN A 142 17.99 -7.30 -2.29
CA GLN A 142 18.28 -7.60 -3.70
C GLN A 142 17.59 -6.60 -4.63
N LEU A 143 16.31 -6.29 -4.35
CA LEU A 143 15.55 -5.34 -5.15
C LEU A 143 16.03 -3.88 -4.98
N CYS A 144 16.57 -3.51 -3.82
CA CYS A 144 17.24 -2.20 -3.64
C CYS A 144 18.47 -2.02 -4.53
N ARG A 145 19.15 -3.11 -4.91
CA ARG A 145 20.43 -3.08 -5.66
C ARG A 145 20.24 -3.04 -7.17
N VAL A 146 19.03 -3.23 -7.67
CA VAL A 146 18.72 -3.10 -9.10
C VAL A 146 18.25 -1.66 -9.35
N PRO A 147 19.12 -0.74 -9.83
CA PRO A 147 18.58 0.45 -10.47
C PRO A 147 17.76 -0.04 -11.65
N ALA A 148 16.47 0.34 -11.69
CA ALA A 148 15.61 0.08 -12.83
C ALA A 148 16.33 0.59 -14.08
N SER A 149 16.88 -0.34 -14.87
CA SER A 149 17.49 -0.01 -16.14
C SER A 149 16.40 0.63 -16.99
N GLU A 150 16.53 1.94 -17.21
CA GLU A 150 15.77 2.66 -18.21
C GLU A 150 15.93 1.91 -19.54
N ALA A 151 14.85 1.26 -19.96
CA ALA A 151 14.75 0.67 -21.28
C ALA A 151 14.82 1.83 -22.29
N ARG A 152 15.87 1.79 -23.10
CA ARG A 152 16.14 2.66 -24.24
C ARG A 152 14.99 2.71 -25.24
#